data_AF-A0A813Y9J9-F1
#
_entry.id   AF-A0A813Y9J9-F1
#
_cell.length_a   1.000
_cell.length_b   1.000
_cell.length_c   1.000
_cell.angle_alpha   90.00
_cell.angle_beta   90.00
_cell.angle_gamma   90.00
#
_symmetry.space_group_name_H-M   'P 1'
#
loop_
_entity.id
_entity.type
_entity.pdbx_description
1 polymer ?
#
loop_
_entity_poly.entity_id
_entity_poly.type
_entity_poly.pdbx_seq_one_letter_code
_entity_poly.pdbx_strand_id
1 'polypeptide(L)'
;SVYMTYNSTMKNLYNIETYRFTLPRDMFYTDNTGFCVPSNSCLPDGLFTMSVCEKLRTGPVEIDLPVVASNPHFLYADQAVQASVIGLQPDDTSHLSYVDIEPMTGLIMNGSRRIQFNMKVLNDSAIKPAAHLTEMVYPMLWVSEHAEIDSTNAKIFHKKVIVPLRTLTTVKYVLLGIGILMIFAMFIVLAYDRCRVR
;
A
#
# COMPACT_ATOMS: atom_id res chain seq x y z
N SER A 1 -1.15 11.77 -4.74
CA SER A 1 -1.74 10.52 -4.20
C SER A 1 -0.77 9.38 -4.47
N VAL A 2 -0.90 8.27 -3.75
CA VAL A 2 -0.09 7.06 -3.96
C VAL A 2 -0.99 5.88 -4.31
N TYR A 3 -0.42 4.85 -4.93
CA TYR A 3 -1.12 3.62 -5.27
C TYR A 3 -0.31 2.40 -4.81
N MET A 4 -0.99 1.26 -4.66
CA MET A 4 -0.36 0.01 -4.23
C MET A 4 -0.69 -1.09 -5.24
N THR A 5 0.25 -2.01 -5.45
CA THR A 5 0.10 -3.14 -6.39
C THR A 5 0.07 -4.45 -5.64
N TYR A 6 -0.67 -5.42 -6.18
CA TYR A 6 -0.68 -6.78 -5.64
C TYR A 6 0.74 -7.35 -5.61
N ASN A 7 1.12 -7.94 -4.48
CA ASN A 7 2.41 -8.55 -4.25
C ASN A 7 2.28 -10.08 -4.06
N SER A 8 1.40 -10.51 -3.14
CA SER A 8 1.25 -11.93 -2.81
C SER A 8 -0.09 -12.24 -2.13
N THR A 9 -0.47 -13.51 -2.06
CA THR A 9 -1.62 -13.98 -1.27
C THR A 9 -1.14 -14.52 0.08
N MET A 10 -1.73 -14.01 1.16
CA MET A 10 -1.44 -14.39 2.54
C MET A 10 -2.56 -15.31 3.06
N LYS A 11 -2.18 -16.45 3.66
CA LYS A 11 -3.14 -17.46 4.17
C LYS A 11 -3.10 -17.67 5.69
N ASN A 12 -2.18 -17.01 6.38
CA ASN A 12 -1.85 -17.31 7.77
C ASN A 12 -2.54 -16.40 8.79
N LEU A 13 -3.30 -15.40 8.34
CA LEU A 13 -3.94 -14.44 9.24
C LEU A 13 -5.29 -14.99 9.72
N TYR A 14 -5.28 -15.71 10.85
CA TYR A 14 -6.48 -16.29 11.46
C TYR A 14 -7.37 -17.14 10.51
N ASN A 15 -6.75 -17.87 9.57
CA ASN A 15 -7.44 -18.60 8.50
C ASN A 15 -8.33 -17.72 7.59
N ILE A 16 -7.99 -16.43 7.47
CA ILE A 16 -8.58 -15.49 6.53
C ILE A 16 -7.55 -15.31 5.40
N GLU A 17 -7.98 -15.60 4.17
CA GLU A 17 -7.15 -15.34 3.00
C GLU A 17 -7.19 -13.85 2.68
N THR A 18 -6.03 -13.25 2.49
CA THR A 18 -5.88 -11.83 2.17
C THR A 18 -4.89 -11.62 1.04
N TYR A 19 -5.05 -10.54 0.29
CA TYR A 19 -4.13 -10.11 -0.76
C TYR A 19 -3.26 -8.99 -0.22
N ARG A 20 -1.94 -9.21 -0.26
CA ARG A 20 -0.94 -8.23 0.12
C ARG A 20 -0.71 -7.27 -1.01
N PHE A 21 -0.87 -5.99 -0.74
CA PHE A 21 -0.52 -4.88 -1.61
C PHE A 21 0.67 -4.13 -1.02
N THR A 22 1.60 -3.72 -1.88
CA THR A 22 2.81 -2.96 -1.50
C THR A 22 2.96 -1.72 -2.38
N LEU A 23 3.73 -0.74 -1.93
CA LEU A 23 4.11 0.40 -2.77
C LEU A 23 5.09 -0.10 -3.85
N PRO A 24 4.80 0.08 -5.14
CA PRO A 24 5.71 -0.35 -6.20
C PRO A 24 6.91 0.58 -6.30
N ARG A 25 8.05 0.04 -6.77
CA ARG A 25 9.33 0.78 -6.83
C ARG A 25 9.27 1.98 -7.79
N ASP A 26 8.53 1.86 -8.87
CA ASP A 26 8.35 2.89 -9.90
C ASP A 26 7.69 4.17 -9.39
N MET A 27 6.88 4.09 -8.35
CA MET A 27 6.32 5.27 -7.68
C MET A 27 7.41 6.20 -7.09
N PHE A 28 8.59 5.66 -6.82
CA PHE A 28 9.70 6.37 -6.21
C PHE A 28 10.70 6.95 -7.22
N TYR A 29 10.51 6.74 -8.53
CA TYR A 29 11.44 7.21 -9.57
C TYR A 29 10.98 8.51 -10.27
N THR A 30 11.93 9.22 -10.90
CA THR A 30 11.84 10.60 -11.44
C THR A 30 10.78 10.88 -12.51
N ASP A 31 10.04 9.89 -13.01
CA ASP A 31 8.94 10.14 -13.98
C ASP A 31 7.81 11.01 -13.38
N ASN A 32 7.83 11.21 -12.06
CA ASN A 32 6.88 12.02 -11.30
C ASN A 32 7.26 13.51 -11.20
N THR A 33 7.69 14.12 -12.31
CA THR A 33 8.16 15.53 -12.36
C THR A 33 7.14 16.55 -11.82
N GLY A 34 5.84 16.23 -11.86
CA GLY A 34 4.77 17.04 -11.29
C GLY A 34 4.80 17.19 -9.76
N PHE A 35 5.55 16.35 -9.03
CA PHE A 35 5.74 16.48 -7.58
C PHE A 35 7.02 17.25 -7.21
N CYS A 36 7.80 17.71 -8.18
CA CYS A 36 8.99 18.49 -7.92
C CYS A 36 8.62 19.96 -7.66
N VAL A 37 8.99 20.46 -6.48
CA VAL A 37 8.75 21.84 -6.07
C VAL A 37 10.07 22.48 -5.62
N PRO A 38 10.52 23.58 -6.26
CA PRO A 38 9.95 24.22 -7.44
C PRO A 38 10.09 23.37 -8.71
N SER A 39 9.30 23.66 -9.75
CA SER A 39 9.33 22.93 -11.02
C SER A 39 10.74 22.87 -11.60
N ASN A 40 11.14 21.70 -12.12
CA ASN A 40 12.49 21.40 -12.63
C ASN A 40 13.60 21.33 -11.58
N SER A 41 13.27 21.32 -10.27
CA SER A 41 14.20 21.10 -9.17
C SER A 41 13.77 19.87 -8.36
N CYS A 42 13.91 18.68 -8.94
CA CYS A 42 13.56 17.42 -8.29
C CYS A 42 14.60 17.02 -7.24
N LEU A 43 14.12 16.42 -6.15
CA LEU A 43 14.98 15.65 -5.26
C LEU A 43 15.40 14.35 -5.97
N PRO A 44 16.52 13.72 -5.54
CA PRO A 44 16.86 12.36 -5.99
C PRO A 44 15.71 11.37 -5.78
N ASP A 45 15.75 10.27 -6.51
CA ASP A 45 14.75 9.20 -6.41
C ASP A 45 14.55 8.72 -4.98
N GLY A 46 13.31 8.30 -4.67
CA GLY A 46 12.85 7.85 -3.35
C GLY A 46 12.62 8.96 -2.32
N LEU A 47 12.76 10.22 -2.71
CA LEU A 47 12.53 11.38 -1.86
C LEU A 47 11.34 12.22 -2.36
N PHE A 48 10.48 12.63 -1.43
CA PHE A 48 9.34 13.50 -1.72
C PHE A 48 9.41 14.75 -0.85
N THR A 49 9.33 15.92 -1.46
CA THR A 49 9.22 17.16 -0.69
C THR A 49 7.85 17.25 -0.02
N MET A 50 7.84 17.54 1.29
CA MET A 50 6.63 17.86 2.05
C MET A 50 6.57 19.34 2.42
N SER A 51 7.49 20.17 1.91
CA SER A 51 7.61 21.57 2.29
C SER A 51 6.35 22.40 2.01
N VAL A 52 5.63 22.07 0.94
CA VAL A 52 4.37 22.73 0.58
C VAL A 52 3.21 22.35 1.51
N CYS A 53 3.31 21.21 2.20
CA CYS A 53 2.30 20.72 3.13
C CYS A 53 2.62 21.12 4.58
N GLU A 54 3.91 21.17 4.92
CA GLU A 54 4.40 21.44 6.26
C GLU A 54 4.85 22.88 6.39
N LYS A 55 3.93 23.74 6.84
CA LYS A 55 4.16 25.18 6.97
C LYS A 55 4.10 25.62 8.42
N LEU A 56 5.13 26.36 8.83
CA LEU A 56 5.15 26.99 10.14
C LEU A 56 4.57 28.39 10.03
N ARG A 57 3.51 28.66 10.79
CA ARG A 57 2.92 30.00 10.90
C ARG A 57 3.41 30.68 12.17
N THR A 58 4.21 31.73 12.02
CA THR A 58 4.66 32.60 13.12
C THR A 58 4.10 33.99 12.92
N GLY A 59 2.95 34.27 13.54
CA GLY A 59 2.25 35.56 13.40
C GLY A 59 1.72 35.75 11.96
N PRO A 60 2.10 36.84 11.24
CA PRO A 60 1.71 37.06 9.85
C PRO A 60 2.59 36.34 8.83
N VAL A 61 3.68 35.69 9.26
CA VAL A 61 4.66 35.03 8.38
C VAL A 61 4.39 33.53 8.31
N GLU A 62 4.43 32.99 7.10
CA GLU A 62 4.32 31.57 6.78
C GLU A 62 5.63 31.09 6.18
N ILE A 63 6.21 30.03 6.74
CA ILE A 63 7.52 29.51 6.36
C ILE A 63 7.36 28.04 6.00
N ASP A 64 7.74 27.66 4.78
CA ASP A 64 7.79 26.27 4.35
C ASP A 64 8.92 25.56 5.08
N LEU A 65 8.60 24.45 5.78
CA LEU A 65 9.61 23.67 6.47
C LEU A 65 10.34 22.76 5.47
N PRO A 66 11.66 22.58 5.58
CA PRO A 66 12.45 21.75 4.65
C PRO A 66 12.29 20.24 4.92
N VAL A 67 11.05 19.78 5.09
CA VAL A 67 10.70 18.38 5.39
C VAL A 67 10.66 17.56 4.11
N VAL A 68 11.34 16.42 4.13
CA VAL A 68 11.38 15.44 3.04
C VAL A 68 10.91 14.09 3.55
N ALA A 69 9.95 13.48 2.86
CA ALA A 69 9.49 12.12 3.14
C ALA A 69 10.26 11.10 2.29
N SER A 70 10.51 9.92 2.86
CA SER A 70 11.06 8.76 2.16
C SER A 70 10.53 7.47 2.80
N ASN A 71 10.86 6.32 2.22
CA ASN A 71 10.77 5.07 2.98
C ASN A 71 11.86 5.05 4.08
N PRO A 72 11.65 4.28 5.18
CA PRO A 72 12.66 4.07 6.20
C PRO A 72 13.99 3.57 5.62
N HIS A 73 15.08 4.04 6.23
CA HIS A 73 16.45 3.80 5.81
C HIS A 73 16.73 4.16 4.33
N PHE A 74 15.95 5.08 3.77
CA PHE A 74 15.99 5.45 2.36
C PHE A 74 15.79 4.25 1.41
N LEU A 75 14.93 3.30 1.79
CA LEU A 75 14.56 2.18 0.92
C LEU A 75 14.01 2.68 -0.43
N TYR A 76 14.60 2.20 -1.52
CA TYR A 76 14.31 2.61 -2.91
C TYR A 76 14.71 4.05 -3.28
N ALA A 77 15.48 4.73 -2.45
CA ALA A 77 16.09 5.99 -2.84
C ALA A 77 17.34 5.79 -3.70
N ASP A 78 17.79 6.87 -4.35
CA ASP A 78 19.06 6.90 -5.07
C ASP A 78 20.23 6.44 -4.18
N GLN A 79 21.21 5.75 -4.77
CA GLN A 79 22.35 5.18 -4.04
C GLN A 79 23.18 6.27 -3.33
N ALA A 80 23.28 7.46 -3.90
CA ALA A 80 23.97 8.59 -3.25
C ALA A 80 23.26 9.02 -1.96
N VAL A 81 21.93 8.95 -1.91
CA VAL A 81 21.13 9.25 -0.70
C VAL A 81 21.36 8.18 0.36
N GLN A 82 21.33 6.90 -0.02
CA GLN A 82 21.59 5.79 0.90
C GLN A 82 23.02 5.81 1.46
N ALA A 83 23.99 6.28 0.68
CA ALA A 83 25.39 6.40 1.11
C ALA A 83 25.68 7.67 1.92
N SER A 84 24.74 8.62 2.00
CA SER A 84 24.97 9.92 2.66
C SER A 84 25.06 9.85 4.18
N VAL A 85 24.57 8.76 4.80
CA VAL A 85 24.54 8.59 6.26
C VAL A 85 25.01 7.19 6.65
N ILE A 86 25.95 7.12 7.59
CA ILE A 86 26.44 5.86 8.15
C ILE A 86 25.36 5.27 9.07
N GLY A 87 25.11 3.97 8.94
CA GLY A 87 24.19 3.22 9.80
C GLY A 87 22.82 2.92 9.16
N LEU A 88 22.60 3.31 7.91
CA LEU A 88 21.41 2.95 7.16
C LEU A 88 21.46 1.49 6.69
N GLN A 89 20.34 0.77 6.82
CA GLN A 89 20.19 -0.64 6.42
C GLN A 89 18.82 -0.84 5.75
N PRO A 90 18.62 -0.34 4.52
CA PRO A 90 17.36 -0.51 3.81
C PRO A 90 17.04 -1.99 3.60
N ASP A 91 15.79 -2.37 3.83
CA ASP A 91 15.31 -3.76 3.78
C ASP A 91 13.81 -3.78 3.43
N ASP A 92 13.44 -4.58 2.44
CA ASP A 92 12.05 -4.67 1.97
C ASP A 92 11.12 -5.15 3.09
N THR A 93 11.57 -6.09 3.94
CA THR A 93 10.67 -6.71 4.94
C THR A 93 10.31 -5.74 6.07
N SER A 94 11.30 -4.96 6.52
CA SER A 94 11.18 -4.07 7.68
C SER A 94 10.75 -2.66 7.31
N HIS A 95 11.06 -2.21 6.10
CA HIS A 95 10.92 -0.81 5.71
C HIS A 95 9.88 -0.54 4.64
N LEU A 96 9.37 -1.56 3.93
CA LEU A 96 8.32 -1.36 2.93
C LEU A 96 6.92 -1.29 3.55
N SER A 97 6.09 -0.33 3.13
CA SER A 97 4.68 -0.30 3.54
C SER A 97 3.87 -1.38 2.83
N TYR A 98 2.95 -2.02 3.57
CA TYR A 98 2.05 -3.03 3.01
C TYR A 98 0.64 -2.95 3.62
N VAL A 99 -0.33 -3.48 2.89
CA VAL A 99 -1.72 -3.67 3.34
C VAL A 99 -2.20 -5.03 2.86
N ASP A 100 -2.74 -5.83 3.78
CA ASP A 100 -3.36 -7.12 3.52
C ASP A 100 -4.89 -6.97 3.53
N ILE A 101 -5.50 -7.15 2.37
CA ILE A 101 -6.92 -6.88 2.12
C ILE A 101 -7.67 -8.19 1.92
N GLU A 102 -8.79 -8.38 2.60
CA GLU A 102 -9.68 -9.50 2.32
C GLU A 102 -10.44 -9.26 0.99
N PRO A 103 -10.32 -10.18 0.02
CA PRO A 103 -10.69 -9.89 -1.37
C PRO A 103 -12.19 -9.71 -1.62
N MET A 104 -13.07 -10.31 -0.79
CA MET A 104 -14.52 -10.20 -1.00
C MET A 104 -15.11 -8.92 -0.45
N THR A 105 -14.63 -8.45 0.71
CA THR A 105 -15.15 -7.28 1.42
C THR A 105 -14.34 -6.02 1.21
N GLY A 106 -13.08 -6.14 0.80
CA GLY A 106 -12.14 -5.01 0.71
C GLY A 106 -11.66 -4.49 2.06
N LEU A 107 -11.94 -5.19 3.16
CA LEU A 107 -11.48 -4.79 4.48
C LEU A 107 -9.98 -5.06 4.66
N ILE A 108 -9.30 -4.09 5.27
CA ILE A 108 -7.90 -4.21 5.68
C ILE A 108 -7.85 -5.08 6.94
N MET A 109 -7.20 -6.24 6.84
CA MET A 109 -7.07 -7.19 7.95
C MET A 109 -5.73 -7.05 8.68
N ASN A 110 -4.69 -6.63 7.96
CA ASN A 110 -3.37 -6.32 8.49
C ASN A 110 -2.75 -5.22 7.63
N GLY A 111 -2.01 -4.30 8.21
CA GLY A 111 -1.27 -3.29 7.47
C GLY A 111 -0.14 -2.71 8.30
N SER A 112 0.90 -2.27 7.61
CA SER A 112 1.95 -1.46 8.20
C SER A 112 2.26 -0.32 7.24
N ARG A 113 1.95 0.91 7.68
CA ARG A 113 2.34 2.14 6.99
C ARG A 113 3.63 2.66 7.61
N ARG A 114 4.66 2.77 6.78
CA ARG A 114 6.01 3.13 7.18
C ARG A 114 6.45 4.35 6.39
N ILE A 115 6.90 5.38 7.11
CA ILE A 115 7.37 6.63 6.53
C ILE A 115 8.55 7.15 7.34
N GLN A 116 9.53 7.72 6.63
CA GLN A 116 10.66 8.41 7.23
C GLN A 116 10.55 9.91 6.96
N PHE A 117 10.71 10.68 8.04
CA PHE A 117 10.80 12.12 8.01
C PHE A 117 12.26 12.53 8.04
N ASN A 118 12.63 13.36 7.07
CA ASN A 118 13.99 13.85 6.87
C ASN A 118 13.97 15.37 6.79
N MET A 119 15.11 16.00 7.05
CA MET A 119 15.31 17.43 6.86
C MET A 119 16.34 17.68 5.76
N LYS A 120 16.02 18.57 4.83
CA LYS A 120 16.98 19.05 3.84
C LYS A 120 17.95 20.04 4.52
N VAL A 121 19.21 19.65 4.62
CA VAL A 121 20.29 20.50 5.13
C VAL A 121 20.93 21.22 3.96
N LEU A 122 21.00 22.55 4.05
CA LEU A 122 21.61 23.42 3.06
C LEU A 122 22.85 24.07 3.64
N ASN A 123 23.83 24.34 2.78
CA ASN A 123 24.93 25.21 3.12
C ASN A 123 24.48 26.66 2.88
N ASP A 124 24.38 27.44 3.94
CA ASP A 124 24.05 28.86 3.84
C ASP A 124 25.07 29.71 4.59
N SER A 125 25.88 30.45 3.83
CA SER A 125 26.88 31.39 4.36
C SER A 125 26.27 32.51 5.21
N ALA A 126 24.99 32.85 5.03
CA ALA A 126 24.29 33.82 5.86
C ALA A 126 24.00 33.27 7.27
N ILE A 127 23.92 31.96 7.42
CA ILE A 127 23.67 31.27 8.69
C ILE A 127 24.98 30.66 9.17
N LYS A 128 25.69 31.34 10.09
CA LYS A 128 27.03 30.93 10.54
C LYS A 128 27.16 29.43 10.92
N PRO A 129 26.20 28.82 11.65
CA PRO A 129 26.27 27.37 11.92
C PRO A 129 26.12 26.47 10.68
N ALA A 130 25.45 26.95 9.63
CA ALA A 130 25.19 26.19 8.40
C ALA A 130 26.25 26.40 7.31
N ALA A 131 27.12 27.41 7.43
CA ALA A 131 28.11 27.81 6.42
C ALA A 131 29.14 26.71 6.05
N HIS A 132 29.29 25.69 6.89
CA HIS A 132 30.23 24.58 6.69
C HIS A 132 29.54 23.21 6.68
N LEU A 133 28.21 23.16 6.61
CA LEU A 133 27.49 21.90 6.51
C LEU A 133 27.56 21.36 5.08
N THR A 134 27.61 20.04 4.98
CA THR A 134 27.45 19.35 3.70
C THR A 134 25.97 19.33 3.35
N GLU A 135 25.62 19.68 2.11
CA GLU A 135 24.25 19.59 1.64
C GLU A 135 23.82 18.13 1.54
N MET A 136 22.73 17.79 2.22
CA MET A 136 22.23 16.42 2.28
C MET A 136 20.78 16.38 2.76
N VAL A 137 20.15 15.21 2.64
CA VAL A 137 18.87 14.91 3.27
C VAL A 137 19.14 14.10 4.53
N TYR A 138 19.02 14.74 5.68
CA TYR A 138 19.35 14.16 6.97
C TYR A 138 18.13 13.43 7.57
N PRO A 139 18.21 12.11 7.85
CA PRO A 139 17.10 11.36 8.41
C PRO A 139 16.90 11.72 9.89
N MET A 140 15.69 12.12 10.25
CA MET A 140 15.36 12.53 11.62
C MET A 140 14.76 11.37 12.41
N LEU A 141 13.70 10.77 11.85
CA LEU A 141 12.99 9.64 12.44
C LEU A 141 12.18 8.92 11.37
N TRP A 142 11.84 7.67 11.64
CA TRP A 142 10.81 6.97 10.89
C TRP A 142 9.75 6.42 11.85
N VAL A 143 8.53 6.28 11.34
CA VAL A 143 7.39 5.79 12.10
C VAL A 143 6.79 4.61 11.36
N SER A 144 6.38 3.59 12.11
CA SER A 144 5.54 2.50 11.63
C SER A 144 4.20 2.54 12.34
N GLU A 145 3.16 2.86 11.60
CA GLU A 145 1.78 2.69 12.02
C GLU A 145 1.34 1.28 11.61
N HIS A 146 1.03 0.44 12.59
CA HIS A 146 0.63 -0.94 12.36
C HIS A 146 -0.77 -1.21 12.91
N ALA A 147 -1.59 -1.89 12.12
CA ALA A 147 -2.92 -2.32 12.50
C ALA A 147 -3.14 -3.75 12.02
N GLU A 148 -3.57 -4.64 12.92
CA GLU A 148 -3.89 -6.03 12.64
C GLU A 148 -5.19 -6.41 13.36
N ILE A 149 -6.03 -7.19 12.68
CA ILE A 149 -7.25 -7.73 13.27
C ILE A 149 -6.91 -8.64 14.46
N ASP A 150 -7.53 -8.41 15.61
CA ASP A 150 -7.33 -9.32 16.75
C ASP A 150 -8.15 -10.61 16.61
N SER A 151 -7.77 -11.63 17.39
CA SER A 151 -8.42 -12.94 17.36
C SER A 151 -9.93 -12.93 17.67
N THR A 152 -10.43 -11.97 18.46
CA THR A 152 -11.86 -11.86 18.79
C THR A 152 -12.62 -11.33 17.60
N ASN A 153 -12.12 -10.24 17.01
CA ASN A 153 -12.70 -9.67 15.79
C ASN A 153 -12.59 -10.62 14.60
N ALA A 154 -11.51 -11.40 14.47
CA ALA A 154 -11.39 -12.43 13.45
C ALA A 154 -12.48 -13.52 13.60
N LYS A 155 -12.77 -13.98 14.82
CA LYS A 155 -13.88 -14.93 15.08
C LYS A 155 -15.24 -14.34 14.70
N ILE A 156 -15.45 -13.06 15.00
CA ILE A 156 -16.68 -12.35 14.63
C ILE A 156 -16.80 -12.26 13.11
N PHE A 157 -15.70 -11.90 12.42
CA PHE A 157 -15.63 -11.84 10.97
C PHE A 157 -15.94 -13.18 10.32
N HIS A 158 -15.38 -14.29 10.82
CA HIS A 158 -15.71 -15.63 10.35
C HIS A 158 -17.21 -15.92 10.44
N LYS A 159 -17.82 -15.67 11.60
CA LYS A 159 -19.24 -15.96 11.84
C LYS A 159 -20.19 -15.06 11.06
N LYS A 160 -19.88 -13.76 10.96
CA LYS A 160 -20.78 -12.76 10.40
C LYS A 160 -20.58 -12.50 8.91
N VAL A 161 -19.40 -12.82 8.36
CA VAL A 161 -19.05 -12.49 6.97
C VAL A 161 -18.72 -13.76 6.19
N ILE A 162 -17.69 -14.51 6.59
CA ILE A 162 -17.20 -15.65 5.79
C ILE A 162 -18.26 -16.76 5.68
N VAL A 163 -18.87 -17.17 6.80
CA VAL A 163 -19.87 -18.25 6.81
C VAL A 163 -21.09 -17.92 5.94
N PRO A 164 -21.75 -16.75 6.09
CA PRO A 164 -22.86 -16.37 5.22
C PRO A 164 -22.48 -16.28 3.74
N LEU A 165 -21.35 -15.62 3.41
CA LEU A 165 -20.91 -15.48 2.02
C LEU A 165 -20.62 -16.82 1.37
N ARG A 166 -19.94 -17.74 2.06
CA ARG A 166 -19.67 -19.09 1.56
C ARG A 166 -20.95 -19.90 1.41
N THR A 167 -21.89 -19.77 2.35
CA THR A 167 -23.18 -20.47 2.29
C THR A 167 -24.00 -20.00 1.09
N LEU A 168 -24.15 -18.67 0.91
CA LEU A 168 -24.87 -18.11 -0.23
C LEU A 168 -24.24 -18.49 -1.57
N THR A 169 -22.91 -18.45 -1.65
CA THR A 169 -22.17 -18.86 -2.85
C THR A 169 -22.38 -20.34 -3.16
N THR A 170 -22.36 -21.20 -2.14
CA THR A 170 -22.63 -22.64 -2.29
C THR A 170 -24.06 -22.90 -2.75
N VAL A 171 -25.04 -22.27 -2.11
CA VAL A 171 -26.46 -22.39 -2.48
C VAL A 171 -26.69 -21.92 -3.92
N LYS A 172 -26.08 -20.79 -4.33
CA LYS A 172 -26.13 -20.29 -5.72
C LYS A 172 -25.69 -21.35 -6.72
N TYR A 173 -24.53 -21.98 -6.49
CA TYR A 173 -24.00 -22.99 -7.41
C TYR A 173 -24.80 -24.30 -7.39
N VAL A 174 -25.33 -24.71 -6.24
CA VAL A 174 -26.22 -25.88 -6.15
C VAL A 174 -27.51 -25.66 -6.94
N LEU A 175 -28.17 -24.51 -6.76
CA LEU A 175 -29.38 -24.16 -7.51
C LEU A 175 -29.13 -24.08 -9.02
N LEU A 176 -27.99 -23.50 -9.43
CA LEU A 176 -27.58 -23.47 -10.83
C LEU A 176 -27.39 -24.89 -11.39
N GLY A 177 -26.74 -25.78 -10.62
CA GLY A 177 -26.57 -27.18 -11.00
C GLY A 177 -27.89 -27.92 -11.16
N ILE A 178 -28.84 -27.73 -10.23
CA ILE A 178 -30.19 -28.31 -10.32
C ILE A 178 -30.92 -27.78 -11.57
N GLY A 179 -30.83 -26.47 -11.84
CA GLY A 179 -31.41 -25.85 -13.03
C GLY A 179 -30.89 -26.47 -14.33
N ILE A 180 -29.56 -26.65 -14.43
CA ILE A 180 -28.92 -27.28 -15.59
C ILE A 180 -29.41 -28.72 -15.76
N LEU A 181 -29.47 -29.52 -14.69
CA LEU A 181 -29.96 -30.90 -14.73
C LEU A 181 -31.42 -31.00 -15.20
N MET A 182 -32.30 -30.11 -14.74
CA MET A 182 -33.70 -30.07 -15.19
C MET A 182 -33.81 -29.76 -16.69
N ILE A 183 -33.00 -28.82 -17.19
CA ILE A 183 -32.95 -28.50 -18.62
C ILE A 183 -32.48 -29.70 -19.44
N PHE A 184 -31.40 -30.38 -19.01
CA PHE A 184 -30.93 -31.59 -19.67
C PHE A 184 -31.98 -32.70 -19.67
N ALA A 185 -32.66 -32.94 -18.54
CA ALA A 185 -33.73 -33.91 -18.45
C ALA A 185 -34.88 -33.59 -19.42
N MET A 186 -35.28 -32.32 -19.51
CA MET A 186 -36.30 -31.86 -20.46
C MET A 186 -35.90 -32.14 -21.92
N PHE A 187 -34.66 -31.85 -22.30
CA PHE A 187 -34.16 -32.15 -23.65
C PHE A 187 -34.17 -33.65 -23.97
N ILE A 188 -33.79 -34.50 -23.02
CA ILE A 188 -33.82 -35.96 -23.19
C ILE A 188 -35.25 -36.45 -23.41
N VAL A 189 -36.21 -35.96 -22.62
CA VAL A 189 -37.64 -36.33 -22.77
C VAL A 189 -38.16 -35.90 -24.14
N LEU A 190 -37.89 -34.66 -24.57
CA LEU A 190 -38.32 -34.16 -25.88
C LEU A 190 -37.68 -34.95 -27.05
N ALA A 191 -36.43 -35.37 -26.92
CA ALA A 191 -35.75 -36.19 -27.93
C ALA A 191 -36.34 -37.61 -27.99
N TYR A 192 -36.64 -38.20 -26.83
CA TYR A 192 -37.29 -39.50 -26.73
C TYR A 192 -38.69 -39.50 -27.36
N ASP A 193 -39.51 -38.48 -27.06
CA ASP A 193 -40.84 -38.34 -27.63
C ASP A 193 -40.80 -38.16 -29.16
N ARG A 194 -39.86 -37.37 -29.68
CA ARG A 194 -39.67 -37.25 -31.15
C ARG A 194 -39.21 -38.54 -31.81
N CYS A 195 -38.40 -39.36 -31.13
CA CYS A 195 -37.99 -40.66 -31.67
C CYS A 195 -39.12 -41.69 -31.64
N ARG A 196 -40.05 -41.59 -30.67
CA ARG A 196 -41.19 -42.50 -30.55
C ARG A 196 -42.31 -42.23 -31.55
N VAL A 197 -42.50 -40.97 -31.94
CA VAL A 197 -43.58 -40.55 -32.88
C VAL A 197 -43.20 -40.78 -34.35
N ARG A 198 -41.94 -41.09 -34.64
CA ARG A 198 -41.41 -41.33 -36.00
C ARG A 198 -41.26 -42.82 -36.29
#